data_AF-A0A2H0AU55-F1
#
_entry.id   AF-A0A2H0AU55-F1
#
_cell.length_a   1.000
_cell.length_b   1.000
_cell.length_c   1.000
_cell.angle_alpha   90.00
_cell.angle_beta   90.00
_cell.angle_gamma   90.00
#
_symmetry.space_group_name_H-M   'P 1'
#
loop_
_entity.id
_entity.type
_entity.pdbx_description
1 polymer ?
#
loop_
_entity_poly.entity_id
_entity_poly.type
_entity_poly.pdbx_seq_one_letter_code
_entity_poly.pdbx_strand_id
1 'polypeptide(L)'
;MPDSIKVKWWIFTEKVFQRYFPLLLGLWILFVLYPNPLNLIISVHRIFSPDVDPGAVEPMLEGLSSDPVAIEKTVLARITYSYDWEVHGMPWYFPATKVVLEKEKGDCKARALVLASIFEAKNIPYYFNCSPIHMWVEYEGKTETSIENPRVKFYQRDPETGERFFQIPEIELGEVMESFWRSFWDPMPEGRKALLVFGLFTLGAVRVILFKKQGLGY
;
A
#
# COMPACT_ATOMS: atom_id res chain seq x y z
N MET A 1 17.38 -46.59 26.44
CA MET A 1 18.17 -45.33 26.44
C MET A 1 18.11 -44.50 25.13
N PRO A 2 17.00 -44.48 24.33
CA PRO A 2 16.78 -43.43 23.32
C PRO A 2 15.70 -42.39 23.68
N ASP A 3 14.88 -42.64 24.72
CA ASP A 3 13.69 -41.81 24.99
C ASP A 3 14.00 -40.46 25.65
N SER A 4 15.05 -40.38 26.47
CA SER A 4 15.42 -39.13 27.14
C SER A 4 15.94 -38.05 26.19
N ILE A 5 16.56 -38.44 25.07
CA ILE A 5 17.08 -37.52 24.06
C ILE A 5 15.93 -36.94 23.21
N LYS A 6 14.95 -37.77 22.83
CA LYS A 6 13.75 -37.33 22.10
C LYS A 6 12.91 -36.33 22.90
N VAL A 7 12.71 -36.61 24.19
CA VAL A 7 11.95 -35.72 25.10
C VAL A 7 12.64 -34.36 25.24
N LYS A 8 13.97 -34.34 25.38
CA LYS A 8 14.74 -33.08 25.54
C LYS A 8 14.74 -32.22 24.29
N TRP A 9 14.86 -32.83 23.11
CA TRP A 9 14.77 -32.14 21.82
C TRP A 9 13.38 -31.54 21.58
N TRP A 10 12.33 -32.28 21.93
CA TRP A 10 10.95 -31.87 21.72
C TRP A 10 10.55 -30.67 22.61
N ILE A 11 10.91 -30.68 23.90
CA ILE A 11 10.67 -29.55 24.82
C ILE A 11 11.41 -28.29 24.36
N PHE A 12 12.62 -28.44 23.81
CA PHE A 12 13.38 -27.31 23.26
C PHE A 12 12.67 -26.70 22.04
N THR A 13 12.22 -27.52 21.09
CA THR A 13 11.49 -27.05 19.91
C THR A 13 10.18 -26.34 20.24
N GLU A 14 9.46 -26.76 21.29
CA GLU A 14 8.22 -26.10 21.72
C GLU A 14 8.45 -24.71 22.32
N LYS A 15 9.43 -24.57 23.22
CA LYS A 15 9.78 -23.27 23.82
C LYS A 15 10.27 -22.27 22.77
N VAL A 16 11.04 -22.76 21.80
CA VAL A 16 11.47 -21.98 20.63
C VAL A 16 10.24 -21.54 19.83
N PHE A 17 9.33 -22.45 19.47
CA PHE A 17 8.13 -22.10 18.72
C PHE A 17 7.27 -21.04 19.42
N GLN A 18 7.04 -21.17 20.72
CA GLN A 18 6.26 -20.17 21.47
C GLN A 18 6.89 -18.77 21.45
N ARG A 19 8.23 -18.70 21.57
CA ARG A 19 8.97 -17.45 21.52
C ARG A 19 8.90 -16.79 20.14
N TYR A 20 8.95 -17.60 19.07
CA TYR A 20 8.90 -17.10 17.69
C TYR A 20 7.50 -17.05 17.09
N PHE A 21 6.46 -17.47 17.82
CA PHE A 21 5.09 -17.49 17.31
C PHE A 21 4.59 -16.13 16.76
N PRO A 22 4.81 -14.98 17.44
CA PRO A 22 4.43 -13.68 16.87
C PRO A 22 5.17 -13.36 15.57
N LEU A 23 6.45 -13.74 15.47
CA LEU A 23 7.24 -13.58 14.26
C LEU A 23 6.69 -14.44 13.13
N LEU A 24 6.36 -15.71 13.40
CA LEU A 24 5.77 -16.62 12.42
C LEU A 24 4.41 -16.12 11.92
N LEU A 25 3.57 -15.56 12.80
CA LEU A 25 2.34 -14.90 12.41
C LEU A 25 2.60 -13.70 11.50
N GLY A 26 3.52 -12.81 11.90
CA GLY A 26 3.88 -11.64 11.11
C GLY A 26 4.42 -12.01 9.72
N LEU A 27 5.31 -13.01 9.66
CA LEU A 27 5.84 -13.53 8.40
C LEU A 27 4.76 -14.18 7.54
N TRP A 28 3.84 -14.95 8.14
CA TRP A 28 2.72 -15.54 7.41
C TRP A 28 1.86 -14.46 6.75
N ILE A 29 1.45 -13.44 7.51
CA ILE A 29 0.67 -12.31 6.99
C ILE A 29 1.48 -11.61 5.89
N LEU A 30 2.75 -11.32 6.13
CA LEU A 30 3.62 -10.65 5.15
C LEU A 30 3.68 -11.41 3.83
N PHE A 31 3.94 -12.73 3.83
CA PHE A 31 4.07 -13.51 2.60
C PHE A 31 2.74 -13.76 1.89
N VAL A 32 1.64 -13.84 2.63
CA VAL A 32 0.30 -13.93 2.03
C VAL A 32 -0.07 -12.62 1.34
N LEU A 33 0.22 -11.48 1.96
CA LEU A 33 -0.09 -10.16 1.39
C LEU A 33 0.92 -9.72 0.31
N TYR A 34 2.19 -10.05 0.51
CA TYR A 34 3.32 -9.69 -0.35
C TYR A 34 4.16 -10.92 -0.65
N PRO A 35 3.87 -11.63 -1.76
CA PRO A 35 4.69 -12.76 -2.22
C PRO A 35 6.17 -12.40 -2.35
N ASN A 36 6.41 -11.16 -2.79
CA ASN A 36 7.72 -10.54 -2.76
C ASN A 36 7.70 -9.36 -1.77
N PRO A 37 8.25 -9.52 -0.55
CA PRO A 37 8.23 -8.47 0.47
C PRO A 37 9.07 -7.24 0.07
N LEU A 38 9.97 -7.35 -0.91
CA LEU A 38 10.70 -6.21 -1.45
C LEU A 38 9.76 -5.16 -2.04
N ASN A 39 8.59 -5.57 -2.54
CA ASN A 39 7.60 -4.63 -3.09
C ASN A 39 7.05 -3.67 -2.02
N LEU A 40 6.91 -4.13 -0.77
CA LEU A 40 6.53 -3.27 0.35
C LEU A 40 7.62 -2.24 0.64
N ILE A 41 8.89 -2.67 0.68
CA ILE A 41 10.04 -1.80 0.91
C ILE A 41 10.15 -0.73 -0.19
N ILE A 42 10.04 -1.15 -1.46
CA ILE A 42 10.06 -0.24 -2.62
C ILE A 42 8.93 0.77 -2.52
N SER A 43 7.73 0.31 -2.14
CA SER A 43 6.56 1.17 -2.06
C SER A 43 6.71 2.21 -0.94
N VAL A 44 7.23 1.82 0.23
CA VAL A 44 7.53 2.77 1.32
C VAL A 44 8.58 3.79 0.88
N HIS A 45 9.65 3.36 0.21
CA HIS A 45 10.65 4.28 -0.33
C HIS A 45 10.01 5.30 -1.30
N ARG A 46 9.13 4.83 -2.19
CA ARG A 46 8.47 5.66 -3.19
C ARG A 46 7.43 6.62 -2.64
N ILE A 47 6.91 6.44 -1.43
CA ILE A 47 6.14 7.51 -0.76
C ILE A 47 7.03 8.75 -0.58
N PHE A 48 8.26 8.55 -0.09
CA PHE A 48 9.18 9.65 0.22
C PHE A 48 9.95 10.15 -1.00
N SER A 49 10.02 9.33 -2.05
CA SER A 49 10.65 9.65 -3.33
C SER A 49 9.80 9.08 -4.47
N PRO A 50 8.66 9.72 -4.79
CA PRO A 50 7.77 9.28 -5.85
C PRO A 50 8.50 9.22 -7.18
N ASP A 51 8.20 8.20 -7.96
CA ASP A 51 8.83 7.95 -9.26
C ASP A 51 8.14 8.78 -10.35
N VAL A 52 8.29 10.11 -10.26
CA VAL A 52 7.81 11.06 -11.27
C VAL A 52 8.76 11.01 -12.46
N ASP A 53 8.23 10.83 -13.67
CA ASP A 53 9.03 10.67 -14.89
C ASP A 53 8.43 11.51 -16.04
N PRO A 54 8.92 12.76 -16.21
CA PRO A 54 8.51 13.65 -17.29
C PRO A 54 8.74 13.05 -18.69
N GLY A 55 9.81 12.25 -18.85
CA GLY A 55 10.13 11.62 -20.12
C GLY A 55 9.17 10.48 -20.48
N ALA A 56 8.68 9.75 -19.47
CA ALA A 56 7.70 8.68 -19.70
C ALA A 56 6.34 9.21 -20.21
N VAL A 57 5.95 10.41 -19.82
CA VAL A 57 4.69 11.05 -20.24
C VAL A 57 4.81 11.90 -21.50
N GLU A 58 6.00 12.04 -22.08
CA GLU A 58 6.24 12.85 -23.28
C GLU A 58 5.25 12.54 -24.43
N PRO A 59 4.95 11.27 -24.76
CA PRO A 59 3.98 10.94 -25.81
C PRO A 59 2.54 11.38 -25.48
N MET A 60 2.24 11.68 -24.21
CA MET A 60 0.93 12.19 -23.78
C MET A 60 0.83 13.71 -23.91
N LEU A 61 1.94 14.42 -24.04
CA LEU A 61 1.95 15.89 -24.04
C LEU A 61 1.34 16.47 -25.31
N GLU A 62 1.44 15.74 -26.43
CA GLU A 62 0.83 16.14 -27.69
C GLU A 62 -0.70 16.19 -27.57
N GLY A 63 -1.26 17.40 -27.73
CA GLY A 63 -2.71 17.64 -27.66
C GLY A 63 -3.25 17.89 -26.25
N LEU A 64 -2.42 17.86 -25.20
CA LEU A 64 -2.86 18.26 -23.85
C LEU A 64 -3.03 19.77 -23.71
N SER A 65 -4.15 20.18 -23.10
CA SER A 65 -4.40 21.56 -22.70
C SER A 65 -3.30 22.09 -21.77
N SER A 66 -3.09 23.41 -21.76
CA SER A 66 -2.22 24.08 -20.77
C SER A 66 -2.94 24.36 -19.44
N ASP A 67 -4.26 24.18 -19.39
CA ASP A 67 -5.04 24.30 -18.16
C ASP A 67 -4.82 23.06 -17.25
N PRO A 68 -4.29 23.22 -16.03
CA PRO A 68 -4.07 22.13 -15.07
C PRO A 68 -5.33 21.29 -14.78
N VAL A 69 -6.51 21.94 -14.73
CA VAL A 69 -7.78 21.24 -14.46
C VAL A 69 -8.18 20.35 -15.63
N ALA A 70 -7.97 20.82 -16.87
CA ALA A 70 -8.19 20.02 -18.07
C ALA A 70 -7.20 18.86 -18.19
N ILE A 71 -5.93 19.05 -17.79
CA ILE A 71 -4.94 17.99 -17.73
C ILE A 71 -5.37 16.90 -16.75
N GLU A 72 -5.74 17.28 -15.51
CA GLU A 72 -6.21 16.31 -14.50
C GLU A 72 -7.37 15.48 -15.04
N LYS A 73 -8.40 16.12 -15.63
CA LYS A 73 -9.52 15.40 -16.24
C LYS A 73 -9.08 14.41 -17.32
N THR A 74 -8.10 14.78 -18.14
CA THR A 74 -7.56 13.90 -19.17
C THR A 74 -6.83 12.70 -18.57
N VAL A 75 -6.04 12.90 -17.51
CA VAL A 75 -5.37 11.81 -16.78
C VAL A 75 -6.38 10.87 -16.14
N LEU A 76 -7.41 11.41 -15.48
CA LEU A 76 -8.47 10.62 -14.86
C LEU A 76 -9.26 9.79 -15.88
N ALA A 77 -9.45 10.32 -17.10
CA ALA A 77 -10.13 9.62 -18.19
C ALA A 77 -9.27 8.52 -18.81
N ARG A 78 -7.95 8.73 -18.90
CA ARG A 78 -7.02 7.76 -19.50
C ARG A 78 -6.65 6.62 -18.56
N ILE A 79 -6.33 6.94 -17.30
CA ILE A 79 -5.92 5.94 -16.31
C ILE A 79 -7.16 5.42 -15.60
N THR A 80 -7.60 4.22 -15.96
CA THR A 80 -8.79 3.60 -15.36
C THR A 80 -8.55 3.28 -13.89
N TYR A 81 -9.48 3.69 -13.02
CA TYR A 81 -9.35 3.42 -11.58
C TYR A 81 -9.43 1.92 -11.31
N SER A 82 -8.42 1.37 -10.64
CA SER A 82 -8.37 -0.05 -10.26
C SER A 82 -7.47 -0.22 -9.04
N TYR A 83 -7.82 -1.12 -8.14
CA TYR A 83 -7.12 -1.32 -6.88
C TYR A 83 -5.81 -2.10 -7.05
N ASP A 84 -4.89 -1.93 -6.10
CA ASP A 84 -3.56 -2.57 -6.16
C ASP A 84 -3.63 -4.10 -6.24
N TRP A 85 -4.66 -4.72 -5.64
CA TRP A 85 -4.90 -6.15 -5.78
C TRP A 85 -5.14 -6.58 -7.23
N GLU A 86 -5.90 -5.79 -7.97
CA GLU A 86 -6.29 -6.09 -9.36
C GLU A 86 -5.14 -5.82 -10.34
N VAL A 87 -4.37 -4.77 -10.08
CA VAL A 87 -3.30 -4.31 -10.97
C VAL A 87 -1.96 -4.99 -10.65
N HIS A 88 -1.64 -5.15 -9.37
CA HIS A 88 -0.33 -5.57 -8.88
C HIS A 88 -0.35 -6.88 -8.08
N GLY A 89 -1.54 -7.38 -7.69
CA GLY A 89 -1.67 -8.64 -6.97
C GLY A 89 -1.23 -8.56 -5.50
N MET A 90 -1.26 -7.35 -4.91
CA MET A 90 -0.90 -7.10 -3.51
C MET A 90 -1.73 -5.92 -2.97
N PRO A 91 -1.89 -5.77 -1.64
CA PRO A 91 -2.86 -4.84 -1.08
C PRO A 91 -2.48 -3.37 -1.20
N TRP A 92 -1.18 -3.08 -1.26
CA TRP A 92 -0.70 -1.72 -1.37
C TRP A 92 0.63 -1.70 -2.11
N TYR A 93 0.68 -0.99 -3.23
CA TYR A 93 1.90 -0.85 -4.04
C TYR A 93 2.03 0.57 -4.56
N PHE A 94 3.24 1.12 -4.49
CA PHE A 94 3.53 2.41 -5.10
C PHE A 94 4.25 2.17 -6.44
N PRO A 95 3.53 2.28 -7.57
CA PRO A 95 4.09 1.92 -8.87
C PRO A 95 5.12 2.94 -9.36
N ALA A 96 5.85 2.54 -10.39
CA ALA A 96 6.65 3.44 -11.22
C ALA A 96 5.74 4.10 -12.27
N THR A 97 6.00 5.35 -12.67
CA THR A 97 5.15 6.04 -13.67
C THR A 97 5.03 5.23 -14.97
N LYS A 98 6.12 4.65 -15.46
CA LYS A 98 6.13 3.77 -16.65
C LYS A 98 5.17 2.59 -16.53
N VAL A 99 5.13 1.93 -15.37
CA VAL A 99 4.25 0.78 -15.12
C VAL A 99 2.78 1.19 -15.15
N VAL A 100 2.47 2.40 -14.64
CA VAL A 100 1.10 2.95 -14.69
C VAL A 100 0.70 3.21 -16.15
N LEU A 101 1.59 3.82 -16.94
CA LEU A 101 1.33 4.12 -18.35
C LEU A 101 1.18 2.86 -19.21
N GLU A 102 1.97 1.82 -18.96
CA GLU A 102 1.86 0.54 -19.67
C GLU A 102 0.53 -0.17 -19.39
N LYS A 103 0.03 -0.08 -18.16
CA LYS A 103 -1.21 -0.76 -17.75
C LYS A 103 -2.46 0.08 -17.98
N GLU A 104 -2.31 1.39 -18.12
CA GLU A 104 -3.37 2.41 -18.14
C GLU A 104 -4.41 2.23 -17.01
N LYS A 105 -3.94 1.69 -15.88
CA LYS A 105 -4.75 1.32 -14.71
C LYS A 105 -4.00 1.61 -13.43
N GLY A 106 -4.74 2.06 -12.42
CA GLY A 106 -4.25 2.23 -11.07
C GLY A 106 -5.15 3.12 -10.24
N ASP A 107 -4.85 3.21 -8.96
CA ASP A 107 -5.63 3.97 -8.00
C ASP A 107 -5.22 5.45 -7.95
N CYS A 108 -5.55 6.12 -6.84
CA CYS A 108 -5.21 7.53 -6.64
C CYS A 108 -3.70 7.80 -6.72
N LYS A 109 -2.84 6.88 -6.22
CA LYS A 109 -1.38 7.03 -6.22
C LYS A 109 -0.85 7.02 -7.65
N ALA A 110 -1.35 6.08 -8.45
CA ALA A 110 -0.98 5.93 -9.85
C ALA A 110 -1.38 7.15 -10.69
N ARG A 111 -2.61 7.64 -10.50
CA ARG A 111 -3.11 8.85 -11.17
C ARG A 111 -2.33 10.10 -10.77
N ALA A 112 -2.03 10.26 -9.48
CA ALA A 112 -1.23 11.36 -8.97
C ALA A 112 0.18 11.37 -9.56
N LEU A 113 0.83 10.22 -9.70
CA LEU A 113 2.15 10.09 -10.34
C LEU A 113 2.16 10.56 -11.80
N VAL A 114 1.18 10.11 -12.59
CA VAL A 114 1.06 10.51 -14.00
C VAL A 114 0.79 12.01 -14.11
N LEU A 115 -0.10 12.54 -13.26
CA LEU A 115 -0.43 13.97 -13.24
C LEU A 115 0.80 14.82 -12.88
N ALA A 116 1.52 14.45 -11.82
CA ALA A 116 2.76 15.12 -11.42
C ALA A 116 3.81 15.08 -12.54
N SER A 117 3.95 13.95 -13.23
CA SER A 117 4.91 13.80 -14.33
C SER A 117 4.60 14.73 -15.49
N ILE A 118 3.31 14.92 -15.81
CA ILE A 118 2.88 15.87 -16.85
C ILE A 118 3.13 17.32 -16.39
N PHE A 119 2.84 17.64 -15.14
CA PHE A 119 3.08 18.97 -14.59
C PHE A 119 4.56 19.32 -14.59
N GLU A 120 5.42 18.40 -14.19
CA GLU A 120 6.87 18.57 -14.24
C GLU A 120 7.35 18.75 -15.70
N ALA A 121 6.83 17.94 -16.65
CA ALA A 121 7.14 18.11 -18.07
C ALA A 121 6.68 19.46 -18.66
N LYS A 122 5.58 20.02 -18.14
CA LYS A 122 5.02 21.32 -18.58
C LYS A 122 5.46 22.50 -17.71
N ASN A 123 6.36 22.30 -16.74
CA ASN A 123 6.80 23.32 -15.77
C ASN A 123 5.63 23.99 -15.03
N ILE A 124 4.63 23.20 -14.62
CA ILE A 124 3.50 23.64 -13.81
C ILE A 124 3.82 23.33 -12.34
N PRO A 125 3.82 24.33 -11.43
CA PRO A 125 4.08 24.09 -10.01
C PRO A 125 3.03 23.20 -9.37
N TYR A 126 3.46 22.27 -8.52
CA TYR A 126 2.56 21.35 -7.82
C TYR A 126 3.13 20.85 -6.49
N TYR A 127 2.26 20.28 -5.65
CA TYR A 127 2.65 19.64 -4.40
C TYR A 127 2.02 18.25 -4.28
N PHE A 128 2.76 17.30 -3.71
CA PHE A 128 2.15 16.02 -3.31
C PHE A 128 1.48 16.19 -1.96
N ASN A 129 0.22 15.77 -1.87
CA ASN A 129 -0.51 15.64 -0.62
C ASN A 129 -0.94 14.20 -0.41
N CYS A 130 -0.87 13.75 0.84
CA CYS A 130 -1.28 12.42 1.26
C CYS A 130 -2.16 12.53 2.50
N SER A 131 -3.20 11.71 2.55
CA SER A 131 -3.99 11.37 3.72
C SER A 131 -3.83 9.86 4.02
N PRO A 132 -4.31 9.36 5.17
CA PRO A 132 -4.33 7.94 5.47
C PRO A 132 -5.07 7.07 4.45
N ILE A 133 -5.97 7.65 3.65
CA ILE A 133 -6.85 6.93 2.71
C ILE A 133 -6.67 7.35 1.25
N HIS A 134 -5.90 8.40 0.96
CA HIS A 134 -5.83 9.00 -0.36
C HIS A 134 -4.50 9.73 -0.61
N MET A 135 -4.10 9.85 -1.88
CA MET A 135 -2.94 10.64 -2.31
C MET A 135 -3.30 11.40 -3.57
N TRP A 136 -2.92 12.68 -3.64
CA TRP A 136 -3.23 13.55 -4.76
C TRP A 136 -2.13 14.59 -5.01
N VAL A 137 -2.24 15.24 -6.17
CA VAL A 137 -1.43 16.40 -6.55
C VAL A 137 -2.27 17.66 -6.35
N GLU A 138 -1.71 18.62 -5.64
CA GLU A 138 -2.24 19.96 -5.42
C GLU A 138 -1.58 20.95 -6.40
N TYR A 139 -2.37 21.84 -6.97
CA TYR A 139 -1.93 22.84 -7.93
C TYR A 139 -2.87 24.05 -7.91
N GLU A 140 -2.44 25.17 -8.46
CA GLU A 140 -3.24 26.40 -8.47
C GLU A 140 -4.58 26.21 -9.20
N GLY A 141 -5.68 26.56 -8.54
CA GLY A 141 -7.03 26.43 -9.10
C GLY A 141 -7.67 25.05 -8.95
N LYS A 142 -7.02 24.10 -8.26
CA LYS A 142 -7.64 22.80 -7.94
C LYS A 142 -8.90 23.00 -7.09
N THR A 143 -9.99 22.35 -7.48
CA THR A 143 -11.24 22.38 -6.71
C THR A 143 -11.16 21.40 -5.55
N GLU A 144 -11.45 21.86 -4.34
CA GLU A 144 -11.49 21.00 -3.17
C GLU A 144 -12.59 19.93 -3.28
N THR A 145 -12.28 18.72 -2.83
CA THR A 145 -13.26 17.63 -2.71
C THR A 145 -13.34 17.12 -1.28
N SER A 146 -14.31 16.26 -0.99
CA SER A 146 -14.43 15.66 0.36
C SER A 146 -13.19 14.88 0.80
N ILE A 147 -12.40 14.37 -0.15
CA ILE A 147 -11.18 13.59 0.11
C ILE A 147 -9.87 14.31 -0.27
N GLU A 148 -9.97 15.48 -0.92
CA GLU A 148 -8.84 16.33 -1.32
C GLU A 148 -9.10 17.75 -0.81
N ASN A 149 -8.86 17.97 0.49
CA ASN A 149 -9.04 19.27 1.13
C ASN A 149 -8.01 19.46 2.27
N PRO A 150 -7.85 20.68 2.80
CA PRO A 150 -6.87 20.97 3.84
C PRO A 150 -7.03 20.17 5.14
N ARG A 151 -8.25 19.73 5.50
CA ARG A 151 -8.51 19.03 6.77
C ARG A 151 -8.03 17.59 6.78
N VAL A 152 -8.07 16.94 5.62
CA VAL A 152 -7.68 15.52 5.47
C VAL A 152 -6.21 15.34 5.11
N LYS A 153 -5.46 16.42 4.86
CA LYS A 153 -4.01 16.36 4.63
C LYS A 153 -3.32 15.75 5.86
N PHE A 154 -2.35 14.88 5.64
CA PHE A 154 -1.49 14.30 6.68
C PHE A 154 -0.02 14.61 6.39
N TYR A 155 0.35 14.51 5.11
CA TYR A 155 1.70 14.77 4.63
C TYR A 155 1.66 15.60 3.35
N GLN A 156 2.52 16.61 3.28
CA GLN A 156 2.74 17.42 2.09
C GLN A 156 4.23 17.42 1.73
N ARG A 157 4.51 17.38 0.43
CA ARG A 157 5.86 17.53 -0.12
C ARG A 157 5.88 18.50 -1.29
N ASP A 158 6.81 19.44 -1.23
CA ASP A 158 7.20 20.28 -2.35
C ASP A 158 8.27 19.54 -3.20
N PRO A 159 8.03 19.32 -4.50
CA PRO A 159 8.99 18.70 -5.39
C PRO A 159 10.19 19.62 -5.72
N GLU A 160 10.01 20.95 -5.75
CA GLU A 160 11.04 21.93 -6.10
C GLU A 160 11.98 22.21 -4.92
N THR A 161 11.42 22.51 -3.75
CA THR A 161 12.21 22.87 -2.55
C THR A 161 12.58 21.65 -1.71
N GLY A 162 11.86 20.54 -1.87
CA GLY A 162 12.02 19.35 -1.03
C GLY A 162 11.43 19.49 0.37
N GLU A 163 10.77 20.61 0.69
CA GLU A 163 10.14 20.85 1.98
C GLU A 163 9.04 19.83 2.28
N ARG A 164 8.92 19.47 3.56
CA ARG A 164 8.03 18.42 4.06
C ARG A 164 7.22 18.95 5.23
N PHE A 165 5.90 18.83 5.14
CA PHE A 165 4.99 19.21 6.21
C PHE A 165 4.16 18.02 6.67
N PHE A 166 3.94 17.95 7.98
CA PHE A 166 3.13 16.92 8.63
C PHE A 166 2.04 17.59 9.45
N GLN A 167 0.83 17.06 9.36
CA GLN A 167 -0.29 17.47 10.21
C GLN A 167 -1.14 16.25 10.56
N ILE A 168 -1.92 16.36 11.64
CA ILE A 168 -2.86 15.29 12.03
C ILE A 168 -4.15 15.52 11.23
N PRO A 169 -4.59 14.57 10.39
CA PRO A 169 -5.78 14.71 9.57
C PRO A 169 -7.05 14.55 10.42
N GLU A 170 -8.08 15.31 10.05
CA GLU A 170 -9.43 15.17 10.62
C GLU A 170 -10.25 14.23 9.72
N ILE A 171 -10.13 12.93 9.94
CA ILE A 171 -10.88 11.89 9.20
C ILE A 171 -11.63 11.01 10.20
N GLU A 172 -12.90 10.73 9.92
CA GLU A 172 -13.70 9.83 10.75
C GLU A 172 -13.18 8.39 10.66
N LEU A 173 -13.13 7.68 11.80
CA LEU A 173 -12.69 6.28 11.84
C LEU A 173 -13.54 5.38 10.93
N GLY A 174 -14.82 5.70 10.76
CA GLY A 174 -15.73 4.99 9.85
C GLY A 174 -15.26 5.07 8.40
N GLU A 175 -14.84 6.25 7.93
CA GLU A 175 -14.32 6.45 6.58
C GLU A 175 -12.99 5.71 6.36
N VAL A 176 -12.12 5.69 7.37
CA VAL A 176 -10.87 4.91 7.31
C VAL A 176 -11.16 3.42 7.18
N MET A 177 -12.12 2.90 7.95
CA MET A 177 -12.52 1.51 7.88
C MET A 177 -13.19 1.17 6.55
N GLU A 178 -14.07 2.04 6.04
CA GLU A 178 -14.73 1.83 4.75
C GLU A 178 -13.71 1.83 3.59
N SER A 179 -12.77 2.78 3.60
CA SER A 179 -11.68 2.81 2.63
C SER A 179 -10.82 1.54 2.70
N PHE A 180 -10.50 1.08 3.91
CA PHE A 180 -9.80 -0.19 4.11
C PHE A 180 -10.58 -1.36 3.50
N TRP A 181 -11.88 -1.51 3.77
CA TRP A 181 -12.68 -2.60 3.20
C TRP A 181 -12.68 -2.57 1.67
N ARG A 182 -12.93 -1.40 1.08
CA ARG A 182 -13.01 -1.23 -0.38
C ARG A 182 -11.68 -1.42 -1.10
N SER A 183 -10.57 -0.98 -0.52
CA SER A 183 -9.26 -1.02 -1.17
C SER A 183 -8.45 -2.27 -0.83
N PHE A 184 -8.55 -2.76 0.40
CA PHE A 184 -7.76 -3.87 0.90
C PHE A 184 -8.50 -5.20 0.84
N TRP A 185 -9.74 -5.28 1.33
CA TRP A 185 -10.39 -6.57 1.56
C TRP A 185 -11.25 -7.04 0.39
N ASP A 186 -12.15 -6.21 -0.11
CA ASP A 186 -13.09 -6.57 -1.16
C ASP A 186 -12.39 -7.06 -2.44
N PRO A 187 -11.40 -6.34 -2.99
CA PRO A 187 -10.69 -6.76 -4.20
C PRO A 187 -9.64 -7.85 -3.95
N MET A 188 -9.41 -8.27 -2.70
CA MET A 188 -8.45 -9.34 -2.40
C MET A 188 -8.92 -10.66 -3.02
N PRO A 189 -8.07 -11.38 -3.76
CA PRO A 189 -8.44 -12.67 -4.35
C PRO A 189 -8.88 -13.68 -3.29
N GLU A 190 -9.92 -14.47 -3.57
CA GLU A 190 -10.47 -15.45 -2.63
C GLU A 190 -9.42 -16.46 -2.12
N GLY A 191 -8.52 -16.90 -3.01
CA GLY A 191 -7.40 -17.76 -2.61
C GLY A 191 -6.49 -17.12 -1.56
N ARG A 192 -6.26 -15.80 -1.64
CA ARG A 192 -5.47 -15.04 -0.66
C ARG A 192 -6.22 -14.92 0.66
N LYS A 193 -7.53 -14.60 0.62
CA LYS A 193 -8.38 -14.53 1.83
C LYS A 193 -8.36 -15.88 2.56
N ALA A 194 -8.55 -16.98 1.83
CA ALA A 194 -8.49 -18.33 2.37
C ALA A 194 -7.13 -18.63 3.01
N LEU A 195 -6.01 -18.36 2.30
CA LEU A 195 -4.67 -18.54 2.84
C LEU A 195 -4.44 -17.73 4.14
N LEU A 196 -4.89 -16.47 4.16
CA LEU A 196 -4.76 -15.63 5.34
C LEU A 196 -5.51 -16.24 6.53
N VAL A 197 -6.81 -16.55 6.36
CA VAL A 197 -7.67 -17.05 7.44
C VAL A 197 -7.23 -18.45 7.91
N PHE A 198 -7.05 -19.40 6.99
CA PHE A 198 -6.68 -20.78 7.35
C PHE A 198 -5.28 -20.87 7.93
N GLY A 199 -4.34 -20.08 7.45
CA GLY A 199 -2.99 -20.06 8.01
C GLY A 199 -2.94 -19.49 9.42
N LEU A 200 -3.67 -18.40 9.70
CA LEU A 200 -3.81 -17.87 11.05
C LEU A 200 -4.48 -18.88 11.98
N PHE A 201 -5.53 -19.55 11.53
CA PHE A 201 -6.20 -20.60 12.28
C PHE A 201 -5.26 -21.78 12.58
N THR A 202 -4.52 -22.25 11.57
CA THR A 202 -3.58 -23.37 11.71
C THR A 202 -2.45 -23.03 12.69
N LEU A 203 -1.85 -21.85 12.57
CA LEU A 203 -0.82 -21.38 13.50
C LEU A 203 -1.37 -21.28 14.93
N GLY A 204 -2.59 -20.73 15.08
CA GLY A 204 -3.29 -20.67 16.36
C GLY A 204 -3.56 -22.05 16.97
N ALA A 205 -4.07 -22.99 16.16
CA ALA A 205 -4.35 -24.35 16.59
C ALA A 205 -3.07 -25.09 17.02
N VAL A 206 -1.99 -24.99 16.23
CA VAL A 206 -0.68 -25.55 16.58
C VAL A 206 -0.20 -24.98 17.91
N ARG A 207 -0.28 -23.66 18.11
CA ARG A 207 0.07 -23.03 19.38
C ARG A 207 -0.73 -23.62 20.55
N VAL A 208 -2.05 -23.72 20.43
CA VAL A 208 -2.92 -24.25 21.50
C VAL A 208 -2.60 -25.71 21.81
N ILE A 209 -2.35 -26.54 20.80
CA ILE A 209 -2.00 -27.96 20.99
C ILE A 209 -0.67 -28.09 21.74
N LEU A 210 0.35 -27.31 21.37
CA LEU A 210 1.63 -27.32 22.07
C LEU A 210 1.48 -26.81 23.51
N PHE A 211 0.64 -25.80 23.76
CA PHE A 211 0.32 -25.32 25.11
C PHE A 211 -0.42 -26.35 25.97
N LYS A 212 -1.43 -27.04 25.43
CA LYS A 212 -2.19 -28.06 26.18
C LYS A 212 -1.32 -29.24 26.60
N LYS A 213 -0.34 -29.62 25.79
CA LYS A 213 0.62 -30.68 26.16
C LYS A 213 1.54 -30.28 27.32
N GLN A 214 1.83 -28.99 27.50
CA GLN A 214 2.59 -28.50 28.66
C GLN A 214 1.81 -28.60 29.97
N GLY A 215 0.48 -28.53 29.93
CA GLY A 215 -0.38 -28.65 31.12
C GLY A 215 -0.70 -30.09 31.54
N LEU A 216 -0.50 -31.07 30.66
CA LEU A 216 -0.73 -32.51 30.90
C LEU A 216 0.56 -33.27 31.26
N GLY A 217 1.70 -32.58 31.31
CA GLY A 217 2.99 -33.12 31.75
C GLY A 217 3.32 -32.72 33.19
N TYR A 218 2.47 -33.15 34.13
CA TYR A 218 2.80 -33.29 35.55
C TYR A 218 2.34 -34.65 36.04
#